data_AF-A0A7C7U6P9-F1
#
_entry.id   AF-A0A7C7U6P9-F1
#
_cell.length_a   1.000
_cell.length_b   1.000
_cell.length_c   1.000
_cell.angle_alpha   90.00
_cell.angle_beta   90.00
_cell.angle_gamma   90.00
#
_symmetry.space_group_name_H-M   'P 1'
#
loop_
_entity.id
_entity.type
_entity.pdbx_description
1 polymer ?
#
loop_
_entity_poly.entity_id
_entity_poly.type
_entity_poly.pdbx_seq_one_letter_code
_entity_poly.pdbx_strand_id
1 'polypeptide(L)' 'MHIRRGLDNGLDRTEISELIMHMAIYGGFPVAVEGMAIARAVFDERDAAANES' A
#
# COMPACT_ATOMS: atom_id res chain seq x y z
N MET A 1 2.60 -8.33 2.98
CA MET A 1 4.07 -8.51 2.87
C MET A 1 4.69 -7.74 1.69
N HIS A 2 4.13 -7.81 0.48
CA HIS A 2 4.73 -7.19 -0.72
C HIS A 2 4.79 -5.66 -0.66
N ILE A 3 3.80 -5.00 -0.05
CA ILE A 3 3.79 -3.54 0.13
C ILE A 3 5.01 -3.05 0.94
N ARG A 4 5.33 -3.72 2.06
CA ARG A 4 6.51 -3.40 2.88
C ARG A 4 7.79 -3.52 2.07
N ARG A 5 7.98 -4.65 1.38
CA ARG A 5 9.13 -4.87 0.49
C ARG A 5 9.20 -3.85 -0.66
N GLY A 6 8.06 -3.41 -1.18
CA GLY A 6 7.99 -2.36 -2.19
C GLY A 6 8.58 -1.05 -1.70
N LEU A 7 8.18 -0.62 -0.51
CA LEU A 7 8.72 0.58 0.15
C LEU A 7 10.21 0.44 0.47
N ASP A 8 10.66 -0.74 0.91
CA ASP A 8 12.08 -1.02 1.17
C ASP A 8 12.93 -0.97 -0.10
N ASN A 9 12.34 -1.30 -1.24
CA ASN A 9 12.96 -1.22 -2.57
C ASN A 9 12.82 0.15 -3.23
N GLY A 10 12.28 1.16 -2.52
CA GLY A 10 12.22 2.54 -2.98
C GLY A 10 10.96 2.92 -3.75
N LEU A 11 9.91 2.08 -3.78
CA LEU A 11 8.60 2.51 -4.28
C LEU A 11 7.98 3.55 -3.36
N ASP A 12 7.28 4.52 -3.93
CA ASP A 12 6.49 5.48 -3.19
C ASP A 12 5.08 4.94 -2.83
N ARG A 13 4.50 5.49 -1.78
CA ARG A 13 3.12 5.22 -1.36
C ARG A 13 2.12 5.54 -2.48
N THR A 14 2.40 6.58 -3.28
CA THR A 14 1.57 6.96 -4.43
C THR A 14 1.60 5.85 -5.49
N GLU A 15 2.78 5.38 -5.89
CA GLU A 15 2.93 4.32 -6.89
C GLU A 15 2.25 3.02 -6.47
N ILE A 16 2.34 2.67 -5.19
CA ILE A 16 1.64 1.51 -4.61
C ILE A 16 0.12 1.72 -4.68
N SER A 17 -0.36 2.90 -4.34
CA SER A 17 -1.80 3.23 -4.36
C SER A 17 -2.36 3.24 -5.79
N GLU A 18 -1.58 3.73 -6.75
CA GLU A 18 -1.93 3.71 -8.18
C GLU A 18 -2.00 2.29 -8.73
N LEU A 19 -1.05 1.43 -8.38
CA LEU A 19 -1.10 0.00 -8.74
C LEU A 19 -2.35 -0.68 -8.20
N ILE A 20 -2.70 -0.43 -6.93
CA ILE A 20 -3.91 -0.99 -6.32
C ILE A 20 -5.17 -0.46 -7.02
N MET A 21 -5.22 0.84 -7.35
CA MET A 21 -6.33 1.41 -8.11
C MET A 21 -6.44 0.78 -9.51
N HIS A 22 -5.31 0.55 -10.19
CA HIS A 22 -5.27 -0.11 -11.49
C HIS A 22 -5.80 -1.55 -11.42
N MET A 23 -5.58 -2.25 -10.31
CA MET A 23 -6.14 -3.58 -10.07
C MET A 23 -7.67 -3.59 -10.02
N ALA A 24 -8.35 -2.46 -9.81
CA ALA A 24 -9.81 -2.38 -9.87
C ALA A 24 -10.34 -2.79 -11.26
N ILE A 25 -9.57 -2.56 -12.32
CA ILE A 25 -9.94 -2.92 -13.70
C ILE A 25 -9.93 -4.44 -13.92
N TYR A 26 -9.03 -5.15 -13.24
CA TYR A 26 -8.82 -6.59 -13.45
C TYR A 26 -9.43 -7.47 -12.37
N GLY A 27 -9.36 -7.05 -11.11
CA GLY A 27 -9.89 -7.75 -9.94
C GLY A 27 -11.22 -7.21 -9.44
N GLY A 28 -11.71 -6.11 -10.01
CA GLY A 28 -12.93 -5.44 -9.58
C GLY A 28 -12.72 -4.45 -8.43
N PHE A 29 -13.67 -3.54 -8.27
CA PHE A 29 -13.63 -2.47 -7.26
C PHE A 29 -13.48 -2.98 -5.81
N PRO A 30 -14.16 -4.07 -5.36
CA PRO A 30 -14.02 -4.57 -3.99
C PRO A 30 -12.57 -4.97 -3.63
N VAL A 31 -11.86 -5.60 -4.57
CA VAL A 31 -10.47 -6.03 -4.38
C VAL A 31 -9.53 -4.83 -4.21
N ALA A 32 -9.74 -3.77 -5.01
CA ALA A 32 -8.95 -2.55 -4.90
C ALA A 32 -9.21 -1.83 -3.56
N VAL A 33 -10.45 -1.80 -3.09
CA VAL A 33 -10.80 -1.20 -1.78
C VAL A 33 -10.14 -1.96 -0.63
N GLU A 34 -10.23 -3.29 -0.61
CA GLU A 34 -9.55 -4.11 0.41
C GLU A 34 -8.03 -3.93 0.35
N GLY A 35 -7.46 -3.93 -0.86
CA GLY A 35 -6.03 -3.67 -1.07
C GLY A 35 -5.60 -2.31 -0.53
N MET A 36 -6.40 -1.26 -0.75
CA MET A 36 -6.12 0.09 -0.27
C MET A 36 -6.17 0.18 1.26
N ALA A 37 -7.11 -0.54 1.89
CA ALA A 37 -7.18 -0.61 3.36
C ALA A 37 -5.93 -1.27 3.96
N ILE A 38 -5.46 -2.36 3.34
CA ILE A 38 -4.21 -3.03 3.76
C ILE A 38 -3.00 -2.13 3.54
N ALA A 39 -2.93 -1.41 2.40
CA ALA A 39 -1.86 -0.45 2.13
C ALA A 39 -1.82 0.64 3.21
N ARG A 40 -2.99 1.18 3.57
CA ARG A 40 -3.11 2.18 4.62
C ARG A 40 -2.60 1.68 5.97
N ALA A 41 -2.97 0.46 6.37
CA ALA A 41 -2.49 -0.12 7.63
C ALA A 41 -0.95 -0.24 7.67
N VAL A 42 -0.33 -0.68 6.57
CA VAL A 42 1.14 -0.77 6.46
C VAL A 42 1.80 0.61 6.52
N PHE A 43 1.18 1.60 5.89
CA PHE A 43 1.65 2.98 5.90
C PHE A 43 1.64 3.57 7.30
N ASP A 44 0.54 3.38 8.03
CA ASP A 44 0.37 3.86 9.41
C ASP A 44 1.36 3.15 10.36
N GLU A 45 1.56 1.83 10.22
CA GLU A 45 2.57 1.08 10.99
C GLU A 45 3.99 1.64 10.79
N ARG A 46 4.35 1.99 9.55
CA ARG A 46 5.69 2.52 9.24
C ARG A 46 5.87 3.93 9.78
N ASP A 47 4.83 4.76 9.73
CA ASP A 47 4.86 6.11 10.29
C ASP A 47 5.00 6.06 11.82
N ALA A 48 4.31 5.13 12.48
CA ALA A 48 4.49 4.87 13.90
C ALA A 48 5.93 4.48 14.24
N ALA A 49 6.51 3.51 13.53
CA ALA A 49 7.89 3.07 13.74
C ALA A 49 8.93 4.18 13.48
N ALA A 50 8.68 5.06 12.51
CA ALA A 50 9.56 6.18 12.21
C ALA A 50 9.53 7.27 13.29
N ASN A 51 8.40 7.45 13.97
CA ASN A 51 8.25 8.42 15.07
C ASN A 51 8.86 7.94 16.41
N GLU A 52 9.20 6.65 16.51
CA GLU A 52 9.85 6.05 17.68
C GLU A 52 11.39 6.04 17.60
N SER A 53 11.96 6.46 16.46
CA SER A 53 13.42 6.53 16.19
C SER A 53 13.95 7.97 16.28
#